data_AF-T0Z8S8-F1
#
_entry.id   AF-T0Z8S8-F1
#
_cell.length_a   1.000
_cell.length_b   1.000
_cell.length_c   1.000
_cell.angle_alpha   90.00
_cell.angle_beta   90.00
_cell.angle_gamma   90.00
#
_symmetry.space_group_name_H-M   'P 1'
#
loop_
_entity.id
_entity.type
_entity.pdbx_description
1 polymer ?
#
loop_
_entity_poly.entity_id
_entity_poly.type
_entity_poly.pdbx_seq_one_letter_code
_entity_poly.pdbx_strand_id
1 'polypeptide(L)'
;RQRTAPTDREYPPPLVATAYAFPNDPTGAGENIAVIELGGGYRTTDLAAFFHGLQIAPPTVRTVSVDGGANSPTGDPNGPDGEVELDLEVAGSCAPGAALTAFFAPNTDRGFLDAVARAVHDTALPSSIVSISWGGPEPSWTAQALAAFNAAFQDAAVLGVTVTVAAGDGGATDGGPAGTLEVDFPASSPYVLACGGTRLLLSGNVIDAETVWNDLSTGDGATGGGVSRIFPRPSYQSGVPMPNSPTGTAGRGVPDVAGDADPATGYAVVVDGAPTVIGGTSAVAPLWAALFARINQALGHPVGFANPLIYRPATEATFHRIVSGSNGGYSAGPGWNACTGWGSPDGAELLAVLRAPAPTT
;
A
#
# COMPACT_ATOMS: atom_id res chain seq x y z
N ARG A 1 -9.61 -1.71 13.16
CA ARG A 1 -8.50 -2.29 12.36
C ARG A 1 -7.67 -3.29 13.15
N GLN A 2 -7.43 -3.09 14.45
CA GLN A 2 -6.72 -4.06 15.29
C GLN A 2 -7.67 -4.99 16.07
N ARG A 3 -7.27 -6.24 16.26
CA ARG A 3 -7.99 -7.24 17.07
C ARG A 3 -7.06 -7.85 18.12
N THR A 4 -7.52 -7.88 19.37
CA THR A 4 -6.78 -8.44 20.52
C THR A 4 -7.15 -9.88 20.87
N ALA A 5 -8.13 -10.47 20.16
CA ALA A 5 -8.53 -11.86 20.30
C ALA A 5 -8.17 -12.62 19.01
N PRO A 6 -7.60 -13.84 19.11
CA PRO A 6 -7.25 -14.63 17.94
C PRO A 6 -8.49 -14.83 17.07
N THR A 7 -8.39 -14.44 15.80
CA THR A 7 -9.34 -14.86 14.77
C THR A 7 -9.01 -16.31 14.42
N ASP A 8 -9.97 -17.05 13.86
CA ASP A 8 -9.69 -18.41 13.39
C ASP A 8 -8.64 -18.44 12.25
N ARG A 9 -8.22 -17.27 11.72
CA ARG A 9 -7.28 -17.07 10.61
C ARG A 9 -6.54 -15.73 10.76
N GLU A 10 -5.26 -15.78 11.09
CA GLU A 10 -4.31 -14.65 11.06
C GLU A 10 -3.06 -15.13 10.29
N TYR A 11 -2.39 -14.22 9.58
CA TYR A 11 -1.25 -14.58 8.74
C TYR A 11 0.01 -13.82 9.13
N PRO A 12 1.17 -14.48 9.26
CA PRO A 12 2.44 -13.76 9.22
C PRO A 12 2.62 -13.15 7.81
N PRO A 13 3.11 -11.91 7.67
CA PRO A 13 3.22 -11.27 6.34
C PRO A 13 3.97 -12.10 5.27
N PRO A 14 5.05 -12.85 5.60
CA PRO A 14 5.70 -13.73 4.63
C PRO A 14 4.81 -14.84 4.04
N LEU A 15 3.78 -15.28 4.76
CA LEU A 15 2.82 -16.26 4.25
C LEU A 15 1.93 -15.62 3.16
N VAL A 16 1.47 -14.39 3.37
CA VAL A 16 0.73 -13.62 2.36
C VAL A 16 1.60 -13.37 1.13
N ALA A 17 2.86 -12.95 1.33
CA ALA A 17 3.82 -12.79 0.23
C ALA A 17 4.06 -14.10 -0.56
N THR A 18 4.11 -15.24 0.14
CA THR A 18 4.22 -16.55 -0.50
C THR A 18 2.98 -16.90 -1.30
N ALA A 19 1.78 -16.64 -0.77
CA ALA A 19 0.51 -16.88 -1.46
C ALA A 19 0.37 -16.03 -2.73
N TYR A 20 0.86 -14.78 -2.70
CA TYR A 20 0.96 -13.90 -3.87
C TYR A 20 2.20 -14.13 -4.73
N ALA A 21 2.82 -15.31 -4.61
CA ALA A 21 3.94 -15.75 -5.44
C ALA A 21 5.09 -14.72 -5.53
N PHE A 22 5.43 -14.04 -4.43
CA PHE A 22 6.59 -13.13 -4.43
C PHE A 22 7.84 -13.87 -4.91
N PRO A 23 8.71 -13.23 -5.72
CA PRO A 23 9.94 -13.87 -6.16
C PRO A 23 10.79 -14.35 -4.96
N ASN A 24 11.23 -15.61 -4.99
CA ASN A 24 11.84 -16.30 -3.84
C ASN A 24 13.35 -16.02 -3.64
N ASP A 25 14.09 -15.75 -4.71
CA ASP A 25 15.55 -15.54 -4.71
C ASP A 25 15.99 -14.08 -4.41
N PRO A 26 15.25 -13.02 -4.81
CA PRO A 26 15.52 -11.68 -4.30
C PRO A 26 14.88 -11.46 -2.92
N THR A 27 15.65 -10.94 -1.99
CA THR A 27 15.21 -10.53 -0.65
C THR A 27 14.93 -9.02 -0.54
N GLY A 28 15.14 -8.26 -1.62
CA GLY A 28 15.18 -6.79 -1.64
C GLY A 28 16.57 -6.21 -1.36
N ALA A 29 17.62 -7.02 -1.41
CA ALA A 29 18.98 -6.58 -1.09
C ALA A 29 19.46 -5.46 -2.04
N GLY A 30 20.01 -4.40 -1.44
CA GLY A 30 20.46 -3.21 -2.17
C GLY A 30 19.40 -2.12 -2.31
N GLU A 31 18.14 -2.41 -1.98
CA GLU A 31 17.05 -1.44 -2.01
C GLU A 31 16.90 -0.71 -0.66
N ASN A 32 16.30 0.48 -0.71
CA ASN A 32 15.85 1.20 0.48
C ASN A 32 14.37 1.60 0.28
N ILE A 33 13.52 1.13 1.20
CA ILE A 33 12.11 1.47 1.26
C ILE A 33 11.96 2.62 2.26
N ALA A 34 11.54 3.79 1.77
CA ALA A 34 11.10 4.86 2.65
C ALA A 34 9.68 4.58 3.15
N VAL A 35 9.44 4.81 4.43
CA VAL A 35 8.11 4.71 5.05
C VAL A 35 7.77 6.08 5.64
N ILE A 36 6.60 6.62 5.30
CA ILE A 36 6.18 7.96 5.73
C ILE A 36 5.27 7.86 6.95
N GLU A 37 5.66 8.52 8.05
CA GLU A 37 4.97 8.42 9.33
C GLU A 37 4.58 9.79 9.89
N LEU A 38 3.32 9.95 10.28
CA LEU A 38 2.76 11.22 10.74
C LEU A 38 2.51 11.28 12.25
N GLY A 39 2.88 10.24 12.98
CA GLY A 39 2.74 10.17 14.43
C GLY A 39 3.32 8.87 14.99
N GLY A 40 3.34 8.78 16.32
CA GLY A 40 3.78 7.57 17.02
C GLY A 40 5.25 7.24 16.82
N GLY A 41 5.55 5.94 16.86
CA GLY A 41 6.88 5.42 16.65
C GLY A 41 6.94 3.91 16.72
N TYR A 42 8.15 3.37 16.62
CA TYR A 42 8.46 1.96 16.78
C TYR A 42 9.49 1.73 17.87
N ARG A 43 9.47 0.55 18.47
CA ARG A 43 10.49 0.09 19.41
C ARG A 43 11.37 -0.95 18.75
N THR A 44 12.68 -0.80 18.90
CA THR A 44 13.62 -1.80 18.37
C THR A 44 13.45 -3.18 19.01
N THR A 45 12.89 -3.25 20.22
CA THR A 45 12.54 -4.51 20.90
C THR A 45 11.40 -5.26 20.23
N ASP A 46 10.45 -4.53 19.64
CA ASP A 46 9.20 -5.09 19.12
C ASP A 46 9.49 -5.68 17.74
N LEU A 47 10.13 -4.90 16.87
CA LEU A 47 10.74 -5.39 15.64
C LEU A 47 11.64 -6.61 15.90
N ALA A 48 12.54 -6.56 16.89
CA ALA A 48 13.40 -7.71 17.20
C ALA A 48 12.60 -8.96 17.62
N ALA A 49 11.54 -8.79 18.42
CA ALA A 49 10.67 -9.88 18.84
C ALA A 49 9.90 -10.48 17.64
N PHE A 50 9.35 -9.62 16.77
CA PHE A 50 8.65 -10.02 15.57
C PHE A 50 9.53 -10.81 14.60
N PHE A 51 10.69 -10.26 14.21
CA PHE A 51 11.61 -10.93 13.29
C PHE A 51 12.19 -12.22 13.88
N HIS A 52 12.45 -12.26 15.19
CA HIS A 52 12.84 -13.48 15.88
C HIS A 52 11.73 -14.54 15.83
N GLY A 53 10.47 -14.15 16.04
CA GLY A 53 9.30 -15.05 15.95
C GLY A 53 9.14 -15.66 14.56
N LEU A 54 9.49 -14.91 13.50
CA LEU A 54 9.49 -15.39 12.12
C LEU A 54 10.75 -16.19 11.75
N GLN A 55 11.76 -16.22 12.61
CA GLN A 55 13.09 -16.79 12.31
C GLN A 55 13.76 -16.15 11.09
N ILE A 56 13.53 -14.84 10.88
CA ILE A 56 14.09 -14.03 9.80
C ILE A 56 15.09 -13.05 10.42
N ALA A 57 16.21 -12.78 9.73
CA ALA A 57 17.13 -11.73 10.17
C ALA A 57 16.45 -10.35 10.01
N PRO A 58 16.44 -9.49 11.05
CA PRO A 58 15.80 -8.18 10.95
C PRO A 58 16.52 -7.31 9.91
N PRO A 59 15.78 -6.53 9.09
CA PRO A 59 16.37 -5.57 8.17
C PRO A 59 17.03 -4.42 8.94
N THR A 60 17.84 -3.64 8.23
CA THR A 60 18.32 -2.37 8.78
C THR A 60 17.18 -1.36 8.78
N VAL A 61 16.83 -0.83 9.95
CA VAL A 61 15.82 0.24 10.10
C VAL A 61 16.49 1.54 10.54
N ARG A 62 16.20 2.64 9.82
CA ARG A 62 16.70 3.99 10.10
C ARG A 62 15.54 4.94 10.36
N THR A 63 15.80 5.98 11.14
CA THR A 63 14.86 7.08 11.39
C THR A 63 15.40 8.38 10.80
N VAL A 64 14.54 9.13 10.11
CA VAL A 64 14.78 10.51 9.68
C VAL A 64 13.72 11.42 10.29
N SER A 65 14.18 12.48 10.94
CA SER A 65 13.30 13.56 11.43
C SER A 65 13.05 14.58 10.33
N VAL A 66 11.78 14.91 10.12
CA VAL A 66 11.33 15.96 9.20
C VAL A 66 10.48 16.94 9.99
N ASP A 67 10.79 18.23 9.90
CA ASP A 67 10.06 19.30 10.61
C ASP A 67 9.88 19.08 12.13
N GLY A 68 10.83 18.39 12.75
CA GLY A 68 10.78 18.06 14.17
C GLY A 68 9.91 16.86 14.53
N GLY A 69 9.31 16.18 13.55
CA GLY A 69 8.76 14.83 13.74
C GLY A 69 9.84 13.85 14.14
N ALA A 70 9.52 12.87 14.98
CA ALA A 70 10.49 11.93 15.54
C ALA A 70 9.83 10.58 15.83
N ASN A 71 10.65 9.53 15.86
CA ASN A 71 10.24 8.24 16.42
C ASN A 71 9.93 8.42 17.91
N SER A 72 8.64 8.47 18.26
CA SER A 72 8.16 8.75 19.61
C SER A 72 6.98 7.85 19.95
N PRO A 73 7.21 6.54 20.19
CA PRO A 73 6.14 5.60 20.45
C PRO A 73 5.33 6.01 21.68
N THR A 74 4.03 6.05 21.53
CA THR A 74 3.04 6.42 22.53
C THR A 74 2.83 5.35 23.61
N GLY A 75 3.03 4.08 23.30
CA GLY A 75 2.68 2.97 24.19
C GLY A 75 1.22 2.53 24.12
N ASP A 76 0.44 3.08 23.18
CA ASP A 76 -0.92 2.64 22.89
C ASP A 76 -0.90 1.81 21.60
N PRO A 77 -1.08 0.48 21.68
CA PRO A 77 -1.04 -0.36 20.50
C PRO A 77 -2.13 0.01 19.49
N ASN A 78 -3.26 0.56 19.94
CA ASN A 78 -4.34 1.01 19.04
C ASN A 78 -4.12 2.44 18.50
N GLY A 79 -3.04 3.09 18.91
CA GLY A 79 -2.63 4.40 18.48
C GLY A 79 -1.78 4.37 17.20
N PRO A 80 -1.05 5.46 16.91
CA PRO A 80 -0.22 5.55 15.71
C PRO A 80 0.95 4.56 15.70
N ASP A 81 1.35 4.02 16.86
CA ASP A 81 2.45 3.04 16.94
C ASP A 81 2.11 1.74 16.18
N GLY A 82 0.83 1.34 16.20
CA GLY A 82 0.37 0.18 15.47
C GLY A 82 0.44 0.34 13.95
N GLU A 83 0.38 1.57 13.44
CA GLU A 83 0.60 1.88 12.03
C GLU A 83 2.09 1.76 11.68
N VAL A 84 2.94 2.40 12.48
CA VAL A 84 4.41 2.42 12.26
C VAL A 84 5.02 1.02 12.35
N GLU A 85 4.66 0.25 13.38
CA GLU A 85 5.13 -1.12 13.56
C GLU A 85 4.62 -2.01 12.40
N LEU A 86 3.33 -1.93 12.04
CA LEU A 86 2.77 -2.69 10.91
C LEU A 86 3.55 -2.44 9.60
N ASP A 87 3.78 -1.17 9.26
CA ASP A 87 4.45 -0.79 8.02
C ASP A 87 5.87 -1.36 7.96
N LEU A 88 6.64 -1.23 9.06
CA LEU A 88 8.01 -1.72 9.15
C LEU A 88 8.09 -3.25 9.19
N GLU A 89 7.18 -3.89 9.91
CA GLU A 89 7.12 -5.35 10.05
C GLU A 89 6.70 -6.03 8.74
N VAL A 90 5.68 -5.51 8.06
CA VAL A 90 5.22 -6.04 6.76
C VAL A 90 6.30 -5.80 5.70
N ALA A 91 6.78 -4.57 5.52
CA ALA A 91 7.80 -4.29 4.50
C ALA A 91 9.08 -5.08 4.79
N GLY A 92 9.52 -5.11 6.04
CA GLY A 92 10.76 -5.74 6.46
C GLY A 92 10.73 -7.27 6.39
N SER A 93 9.62 -7.91 6.74
CA SER A 93 9.54 -9.39 6.67
C SER A 93 9.27 -9.87 5.26
N CYS A 94 8.57 -9.09 4.45
CA CYS A 94 8.36 -9.37 3.04
C CYS A 94 9.58 -8.97 2.18
N ALA A 95 10.50 -8.12 2.62
CA ALA A 95 11.75 -7.81 1.91
C ALA A 95 12.95 -7.68 2.90
N PRO A 96 13.39 -8.79 3.54
CA PRO A 96 14.36 -8.74 4.64
C PRO A 96 15.77 -8.32 4.22
N GLY A 97 16.07 -8.29 2.92
CA GLY A 97 17.33 -7.75 2.41
C GLY A 97 17.33 -6.24 2.22
N ALA A 98 16.16 -5.60 2.16
CA ALA A 98 16.05 -4.16 1.98
C ALA A 98 16.40 -3.41 3.28
N ALA A 99 16.91 -2.19 3.14
CA ALA A 99 16.91 -1.22 4.24
C ALA A 99 15.54 -0.55 4.31
N LEU A 100 15.10 -0.19 5.52
CA LEU A 100 13.92 0.62 5.76
C LEU A 100 14.34 1.97 6.35
N THR A 101 13.76 3.05 5.86
CA THR A 101 13.97 4.39 6.41
C THR A 101 12.62 5.03 6.74
N ALA A 102 12.30 5.17 8.02
CA ALA A 102 11.08 5.81 8.50
C ALA A 102 11.29 7.34 8.59
N PHE A 103 10.51 8.10 7.82
CA PHE A 103 10.51 9.56 7.82
C PHE A 103 9.34 10.05 8.67
N PHE A 104 9.65 10.59 9.85
CA PHE A 104 8.65 11.11 10.78
C PHE A 104 8.44 12.61 10.58
N ALA A 105 7.19 13.02 10.41
CA ALA A 105 6.79 14.41 10.33
C ALA A 105 5.53 14.71 11.16
N PRO A 106 5.27 15.99 11.49
CA PRO A 106 3.99 16.38 12.08
C PRO A 106 2.81 16.06 11.14
N ASN A 107 1.70 15.53 11.68
CA ASN A 107 0.45 15.29 10.95
C ASN A 107 -0.23 16.60 10.52
N THR A 108 0.27 17.19 9.45
CA THR A 108 -0.21 18.41 8.79
C THR A 108 0.09 18.28 7.29
N ASP A 109 -0.67 18.96 6.43
CA ASP A 109 -0.41 18.97 4.98
C ASP A 109 1.06 19.28 4.66
N ARG A 110 1.64 20.24 5.38
CA ARG A 110 3.05 20.64 5.19
C ARG A 110 4.01 19.55 5.64
N GLY A 111 3.90 19.06 6.87
CA GLY A 111 4.82 18.06 7.40
C GLY A 111 4.80 16.78 6.56
N PHE A 112 3.61 16.35 6.13
CA PHE A 112 3.45 15.19 5.26
C PHE A 112 4.06 15.44 3.87
N LEU A 113 3.81 16.60 3.24
CA LEU A 113 4.46 16.95 1.97
C LEU A 113 5.98 16.99 2.09
N ASP A 114 6.50 17.61 3.15
CA ASP A 114 7.93 17.76 3.39
C ASP A 114 8.58 16.39 3.63
N ALA A 115 7.90 15.43 4.27
CA ALA A 115 8.37 14.06 4.42
C ALA A 115 8.41 13.30 3.09
N VAL A 116 7.37 13.40 2.28
CA VAL A 116 7.34 12.81 0.92
C VAL A 116 8.46 13.40 0.07
N ALA A 117 8.56 14.73 0.00
CA ALA A 117 9.58 15.42 -0.79
C ALA A 117 10.99 15.04 -0.31
N ARG A 118 11.20 14.93 1.01
CA ARG A 118 12.47 14.51 1.59
C ARG A 118 12.80 13.07 1.21
N ALA A 119 11.88 12.12 1.33
CA ALA A 119 12.11 10.72 1.00
C ALA A 119 12.45 10.53 -0.49
N VAL A 120 11.77 11.26 -1.38
CA VAL A 120 11.98 11.21 -2.84
C VAL A 120 13.34 11.80 -3.25
N HIS A 121 13.81 12.85 -2.58
CA HIS A 121 15.00 13.59 -2.97
C HIS A 121 16.24 13.34 -2.09
N ASP A 122 16.16 12.45 -1.08
CA ASP A 122 17.30 12.19 -0.20
C ASP A 122 18.44 11.51 -0.97
N THR A 123 19.58 12.18 -1.07
CA THR A 123 20.77 11.66 -1.77
C THR A 123 21.74 10.93 -0.84
N ALA A 124 21.58 11.08 0.48
CA ALA A 124 22.38 10.36 1.48
C ALA A 124 21.76 8.98 1.79
N LEU A 125 20.44 8.88 1.74
CA LEU A 125 19.65 7.67 1.92
C LEU A 125 18.68 7.50 0.72
N PRO A 126 19.19 7.28 -0.50
CA PRO A 126 18.35 7.20 -1.69
C PRO A 126 17.34 6.06 -1.55
N SER A 127 16.07 6.37 -1.75
CA SER A 127 14.97 5.42 -1.70
C SER A 127 14.53 5.06 -3.11
N SER A 128 14.37 3.78 -3.40
CA SER A 128 13.81 3.31 -4.67
C SER A 128 12.29 3.17 -4.61
N ILE A 129 11.75 3.07 -3.39
CA ILE A 129 10.32 2.96 -3.10
C ILE A 129 9.97 3.85 -1.91
N VAL A 130 8.80 4.48 -1.94
CA VAL A 130 8.17 5.19 -0.82
C VAL A 130 6.82 4.52 -0.54
N SER A 131 6.61 4.05 0.69
CA SER A 131 5.35 3.49 1.18
C SER A 131 4.63 4.50 2.06
N ILE A 132 3.32 4.65 1.85
CA ILE A 132 2.47 5.61 2.55
C ILE A 132 1.18 4.92 2.98
N SER A 133 0.96 4.83 4.29
CA SER A 133 -0.25 4.25 4.88
C SER A 133 -1.14 5.30 5.57
N TRP A 134 -0.93 6.58 5.22
CA TRP A 134 -1.65 7.73 5.75
C TRP A 134 -2.39 8.49 4.63
N GLY A 135 -3.60 8.96 4.94
CA GLY A 135 -4.44 9.64 3.95
C GLY A 135 -5.74 10.16 4.52
N GLY A 136 -6.63 10.55 3.62
CA GLY A 136 -8.00 10.94 3.89
C GLY A 136 -8.71 11.46 2.64
N PRO A 137 -10.01 11.77 2.73
CA PRO A 137 -10.84 12.04 1.55
C PRO A 137 -10.26 13.12 0.66
N GLU A 138 -10.08 12.87 -0.64
CA GLU A 138 -9.56 13.88 -1.58
C GLU A 138 -10.18 15.30 -1.44
N PRO A 139 -11.47 15.46 -1.10
CA PRO A 139 -12.09 16.79 -0.96
C PRO A 139 -11.79 17.50 0.36
N SER A 140 -11.25 16.83 1.38
CA SER A 140 -10.81 17.50 2.62
C SER A 140 -9.50 18.26 2.44
N TRP A 141 -8.79 18.00 1.33
CA TRP A 141 -7.53 18.67 1.00
C TRP A 141 -7.77 19.97 0.25
N THR A 142 -6.91 20.95 0.49
CA THR A 142 -6.90 22.18 -0.32
C THR A 142 -6.40 21.88 -1.74
N ALA A 143 -6.87 22.65 -2.72
CA ALA A 143 -6.38 22.54 -4.10
C ALA A 143 -4.86 22.73 -4.21
N GLN A 144 -4.29 23.57 -3.33
CA GLN A 144 -2.85 23.80 -3.23
C GLN A 144 -2.11 22.58 -2.71
N ALA A 145 -2.60 21.93 -1.66
CA ALA A 145 -2.01 20.70 -1.13
C ALA A 145 -2.05 19.60 -2.19
N LEU A 146 -3.22 19.36 -2.80
CA LEU A 146 -3.38 18.38 -3.88
C LEU A 146 -2.38 18.59 -5.02
N ALA A 147 -2.22 19.84 -5.48
CA ALA A 147 -1.27 20.17 -6.53
C ALA A 147 0.19 19.94 -6.10
N ALA A 148 0.55 20.31 -4.87
CA ALA A 148 1.92 20.20 -4.36
C ALA A 148 2.34 18.74 -4.14
N PHE A 149 1.49 17.93 -3.51
CA PHE A 149 1.73 16.49 -3.37
C PHE A 149 1.80 15.81 -4.74
N ASN A 150 0.87 16.14 -5.65
CA ASN A 150 0.88 15.56 -6.98
C ASN A 150 2.15 15.91 -7.78
N ALA A 151 2.72 17.11 -7.57
CA ALA A 151 4.01 17.48 -8.13
C ALA A 151 5.16 16.68 -7.49
N ALA A 152 5.16 16.48 -6.18
CA ALA A 152 6.16 15.64 -5.50
C ALA A 152 6.12 14.17 -5.96
N PHE A 153 4.93 13.61 -6.19
CA PHE A 153 4.80 12.27 -6.77
C PHE A 153 5.19 12.22 -8.25
N GLN A 154 4.99 13.31 -9.00
CA GLN A 154 5.51 13.43 -10.36
C GLN A 154 7.05 13.45 -10.36
N ASP A 155 7.68 14.15 -9.41
CA ASP A 155 9.14 14.11 -9.24
C ASP A 155 9.62 12.68 -8.93
N ALA A 156 8.92 11.97 -8.04
CA ALA A 156 9.20 10.55 -7.76
C ALA A 156 9.15 9.69 -9.03
N ALA A 157 8.11 9.86 -9.85
CA ALA A 157 7.97 9.17 -11.12
C ALA A 157 9.13 9.46 -12.09
N VAL A 158 9.62 10.70 -12.14
CA VAL A 158 10.76 11.11 -12.98
C VAL A 158 12.09 10.56 -12.43
N LEU A 159 12.25 10.52 -11.11
CA LEU A 159 13.45 10.04 -10.43
C LEU A 159 13.53 8.51 -10.35
N GLY A 160 12.52 7.79 -10.85
CA GLY A 160 12.49 6.33 -10.82
C GLY A 160 12.16 5.76 -9.44
N VAL A 161 11.43 6.52 -8.61
CA VAL A 161 10.97 6.10 -7.29
C VAL A 161 9.52 5.61 -7.39
N THR A 162 9.26 4.40 -6.93
CA THR A 162 7.89 3.86 -6.84
C THR A 162 7.21 4.43 -5.60
N VAL A 163 5.96 4.88 -5.69
CA VAL A 163 5.19 5.34 -4.52
C VAL A 163 3.97 4.45 -4.34
N THR A 164 3.90 3.69 -3.24
CA THR A 164 2.74 2.85 -2.88
C THR A 164 1.91 3.56 -1.82
N VAL A 165 0.59 3.60 -2.00
CA VAL A 165 -0.31 4.34 -1.09
C VAL A 165 -1.55 3.50 -0.76
N ALA A 166 -1.85 3.34 0.52
CA ALA A 166 -3.07 2.71 0.99
C ALA A 166 -4.31 3.44 0.44
N ALA A 167 -5.30 2.69 -0.07
CA ALA A 167 -6.46 3.29 -0.74
C ALA A 167 -7.56 3.81 0.20
N GLY A 168 -7.38 3.64 1.51
CA GLY A 168 -8.32 4.03 2.55
C GLY A 168 -9.14 2.84 3.07
N ASP A 169 -9.73 3.02 4.26
CA ASP A 169 -10.44 1.95 4.99
C ASP A 169 -11.90 2.32 5.31
N GLY A 170 -12.36 3.48 4.82
CA GLY A 170 -13.72 3.99 4.97
C GLY A 170 -14.70 3.51 3.89
N GLY A 171 -14.35 2.46 3.13
CA GLY A 171 -15.15 2.00 1.99
C GLY A 171 -15.23 3.05 0.87
N ALA A 172 -16.25 2.93 0.02
CA ALA A 172 -16.44 3.82 -1.13
C ALA A 172 -16.79 5.28 -0.76
N THR A 173 -17.07 5.57 0.51
CA THR A 173 -17.42 6.91 0.98
C THR A 173 -16.26 7.63 1.64
N ASP A 174 -15.26 6.88 2.10
CA ASP A 174 -14.12 7.39 2.86
C ASP A 174 -14.52 8.26 4.07
N GLY A 175 -15.67 7.96 4.69
CA GLY A 175 -16.22 8.80 5.77
C GLY A 175 -16.85 10.13 5.31
N GLY A 176 -17.07 10.30 4.00
CA GLY A 176 -17.74 11.44 3.39
C GLY A 176 -19.14 11.71 3.96
N PRO A 177 -19.56 12.98 4.05
CA PRO A 177 -20.82 13.37 4.68
C PRO A 177 -22.02 12.77 3.94
N ALA A 178 -23.00 12.27 4.69
CA ALA A 178 -24.23 11.69 4.15
C ALA A 178 -24.01 10.55 3.13
N GLY A 179 -22.87 9.85 3.21
CA GLY A 179 -22.57 8.70 2.34
C GLY A 179 -22.20 9.09 0.91
N THR A 180 -21.70 10.31 0.69
CA THR A 180 -21.11 10.69 -0.61
C THR A 180 -19.95 9.76 -0.94
N LEU A 181 -19.89 9.31 -2.20
CA LEU A 181 -18.78 8.50 -2.68
C LEU A 181 -17.53 9.39 -2.82
N GLU A 182 -16.43 8.98 -2.22
CA GLU A 182 -15.15 9.69 -2.22
C GLU A 182 -14.01 8.69 -2.36
N VAL A 183 -12.87 9.15 -2.85
CA VAL A 183 -11.62 8.39 -2.87
C VAL A 183 -10.60 9.07 -1.97
N ASP A 184 -9.73 8.28 -1.35
CA ASP A 184 -8.68 8.76 -0.46
C ASP A 184 -7.55 9.44 -1.25
N PHE A 185 -6.97 10.50 -0.68
CA PHE A 185 -5.72 11.11 -1.11
C PHE A 185 -4.67 10.94 -0.01
N PRO A 186 -3.46 10.40 -0.31
CA PRO A 186 -2.80 10.50 -1.62
C PRO A 186 -3.14 9.47 -2.70
N ALA A 187 -3.88 8.40 -2.39
CA ALA A 187 -4.12 7.30 -3.33
C ALA A 187 -4.77 7.73 -4.66
N SER A 188 -5.58 8.80 -4.66
CA SER A 188 -6.20 9.33 -5.87
C SER A 188 -5.24 10.05 -6.82
N SER A 189 -3.98 10.34 -6.42
CA SER A 189 -2.97 10.86 -7.34
C SER A 189 -2.72 9.87 -8.50
N PRO A 190 -2.61 10.34 -9.75
CA PRO A 190 -2.25 9.50 -10.89
C PRO A 190 -0.77 9.08 -10.93
N TYR A 191 0.07 9.56 -10.01
CA TYR A 191 1.50 9.24 -9.97
C TYR A 191 1.88 8.26 -8.85
N VAL A 192 0.89 7.76 -8.11
CA VAL A 192 1.09 6.75 -7.06
C VAL A 192 0.38 5.45 -7.43
N LEU A 193 0.90 4.34 -6.92
CA LEU A 193 0.24 3.04 -6.98
C LEU A 193 -0.73 2.91 -5.79
N ALA A 194 -2.02 3.07 -6.07
CA ALA A 194 -3.07 2.93 -5.06
C ALA A 194 -3.31 1.45 -4.73
N CYS A 195 -3.24 1.13 -3.44
CA CYS A 195 -3.25 -0.21 -2.89
C CYS A 195 -4.55 -0.46 -2.10
N GLY A 196 -5.49 -1.18 -2.70
CA GLY A 196 -6.76 -1.58 -2.08
C GLY A 196 -6.70 -2.86 -1.27
N GLY A 197 -7.85 -3.27 -0.76
CA GLY A 197 -7.98 -4.32 0.24
C GLY A 197 -8.91 -5.46 -0.17
N THR A 198 -8.50 -6.67 0.18
CA THR A 198 -9.24 -7.91 -0.01
C THR A 198 -9.35 -8.65 1.31
N ARG A 199 -10.22 -9.65 1.33
CA ARG A 199 -10.25 -10.71 2.33
C ARG A 199 -9.62 -11.96 1.72
N LEU A 200 -8.46 -12.36 2.24
CA LEU A 200 -7.71 -13.51 1.76
C LEU A 200 -7.97 -14.77 2.60
N LEU A 201 -8.40 -15.85 1.96
CA LEU A 201 -8.51 -17.16 2.58
C LEU A 201 -7.43 -18.09 2.03
N LEU A 202 -6.57 -18.60 2.91
CA LEU A 202 -5.50 -19.52 2.56
C LEU A 202 -5.82 -20.96 3.01
N SER A 203 -5.40 -21.92 2.19
CA SER A 203 -5.27 -23.33 2.54
C SER A 203 -3.79 -23.70 2.50
N GLY A 204 -3.13 -23.66 3.67
CA GLY A 204 -1.67 -23.66 3.72
C GLY A 204 -1.11 -22.35 3.18
N ASN A 205 -0.33 -22.41 2.10
CA ASN A 205 0.24 -21.25 1.40
C ASN A 205 -0.43 -20.97 0.04
N VAL A 206 -1.57 -21.60 -0.24
CA VAL A 206 -2.31 -21.46 -1.50
C VAL A 206 -3.58 -20.65 -1.26
N ILE A 207 -3.89 -19.74 -2.18
CA ILE A 207 -5.14 -18.98 -2.17
C ILE A 207 -6.32 -19.94 -2.41
N ASP A 208 -7.17 -20.10 -1.41
CA ASP A 208 -8.43 -20.86 -1.50
C ASP A 208 -9.55 -19.96 -2.05
N ALA A 209 -9.65 -18.74 -1.53
CA ALA A 209 -10.55 -17.71 -2.01
C ALA A 209 -10.03 -16.31 -1.68
N GLU A 210 -10.38 -15.34 -2.50
CA GLU A 210 -10.07 -13.94 -2.26
C GLU A 210 -11.24 -13.06 -2.74
N THR A 211 -11.75 -12.20 -1.87
CA THR A 211 -12.93 -11.35 -2.14
C THR A 211 -12.65 -9.91 -1.74
N VAL A 212 -13.50 -8.95 -2.15
CA VAL A 212 -13.40 -7.57 -1.65
C VAL A 212 -13.48 -7.56 -0.12
N TRP A 213 -12.60 -6.81 0.55
CA TRP A 213 -12.74 -6.56 1.99
C TRP A 213 -13.85 -5.54 2.24
N ASN A 214 -14.88 -5.97 2.98
CA ASN A 214 -15.95 -5.09 3.44
C ASN A 214 -16.66 -5.62 4.69
N ASP A 215 -16.34 -5.00 5.81
CA ASP A 215 -16.92 -5.22 7.14
C ASP A 215 -17.55 -3.94 7.70
N LEU A 216 -18.10 -3.07 6.84
CA LEU A 216 -18.79 -1.84 7.26
C LEU A 216 -19.93 -2.14 8.25
N SER A 217 -20.59 -3.30 8.14
CA SER A 217 -21.68 -3.70 9.03
C SER A 217 -21.22 -4.02 10.46
N THR A 218 -19.96 -4.41 10.66
CA THR A 218 -19.39 -4.67 11.99
C THR A 218 -18.51 -3.52 12.48
N GLY A 219 -18.31 -2.49 11.65
CA GLY A 219 -17.48 -1.33 11.96
C GLY A 219 -15.98 -1.56 11.79
N ASP A 220 -15.57 -2.69 11.21
CA ASP A 220 -14.15 -3.04 11.03
C ASP A 220 -13.53 -2.38 9.78
N GLY A 221 -14.33 -1.77 8.91
CA GLY A 221 -13.90 -1.00 7.74
C GLY A 221 -14.18 -1.70 6.41
N ALA A 222 -13.78 -1.09 5.30
CA ALA A 222 -13.81 -1.68 3.97
C ALA A 222 -12.78 -0.99 3.09
N THR A 223 -12.30 -1.66 2.04
CA THR A 223 -11.36 -1.03 1.11
C THR A 223 -11.92 0.24 0.49
N GLY A 224 -11.14 1.31 0.53
CA GLY A 224 -11.37 2.50 -0.28
C GLY A 224 -11.28 2.16 -1.77
N GLY A 225 -11.98 2.93 -2.59
CA GLY A 225 -12.05 2.70 -4.02
C GLY A 225 -13.24 3.40 -4.67
N GLY A 226 -13.03 3.85 -5.91
CA GLY A 226 -13.96 4.70 -6.62
C GLY A 226 -13.35 5.35 -7.84
N VAL A 227 -13.85 6.52 -8.21
CA VAL A 227 -13.34 7.33 -9.32
C VAL A 227 -13.22 8.77 -8.83
N SER A 228 -11.99 9.30 -8.87
CA SER A 228 -11.65 10.66 -8.45
C SER A 228 -12.51 11.70 -9.17
N ARG A 229 -12.91 12.76 -8.46
CA ARG A 229 -13.58 13.92 -9.04
C ARG A 229 -12.62 15.09 -9.27
N ILE A 230 -11.42 15.02 -8.70
CA ILE A 230 -10.36 16.02 -8.81
C ILE A 230 -9.37 15.65 -9.92
N PHE A 231 -8.86 14.41 -9.93
CA PHE A 231 -7.85 13.99 -10.88
C PHE A 231 -8.49 13.40 -12.15
N PRO A 232 -8.16 13.93 -13.34
CA PRO A 232 -8.67 13.38 -14.59
C PRO A 232 -8.13 11.97 -14.81
N ARG A 233 -8.85 11.18 -15.63
CA ARG A 233 -8.41 9.84 -16.01
C ARG A 233 -7.03 9.91 -16.69
N PRO A 234 -5.98 9.29 -16.13
CA PRO A 234 -4.67 9.29 -16.74
C PRO A 234 -4.66 8.43 -18.01
N SER A 235 -3.72 8.71 -18.92
CA SER A 235 -3.65 8.05 -20.23
C SER A 235 -3.50 6.53 -20.13
N TYR A 236 -2.74 6.04 -19.14
CA TYR A 236 -2.58 4.60 -18.90
C TYR A 236 -3.88 3.90 -18.46
N GLN A 237 -4.88 4.64 -17.96
CA GLN A 237 -6.22 4.12 -17.63
C GLN A 237 -7.25 4.34 -18.75
N SER A 238 -6.91 5.02 -19.85
CA SER A 238 -7.88 5.45 -20.86
C SER A 238 -8.63 4.29 -21.54
N GLY A 239 -7.98 3.14 -21.71
CA GLY A 239 -8.57 1.92 -22.31
C GLY A 239 -9.29 1.00 -21.32
N VAL A 240 -9.33 1.36 -20.03
CA VAL A 240 -9.93 0.53 -18.98
C VAL A 240 -11.41 0.88 -18.83
N PRO A 241 -12.33 -0.09 -18.96
CA PRO A 241 -13.73 0.12 -18.62
C PRO A 241 -13.87 0.45 -17.12
N MET A 242 -14.37 1.64 -16.80
CA MET A 242 -14.60 2.07 -15.43
C MET A 242 -15.83 2.99 -15.36
N PRO A 243 -16.52 3.07 -14.21
CA PRO A 243 -17.62 4.00 -14.03
C PRO A 243 -17.16 5.46 -14.18
N ASN A 244 -18.12 6.36 -14.32
CA ASN A 244 -17.85 7.77 -14.13
C ASN A 244 -17.70 8.09 -12.64
N SER A 245 -17.04 9.22 -12.35
CA SER A 245 -17.01 9.81 -11.03
C SER A 245 -18.42 10.13 -10.52
N PRO A 246 -18.59 10.38 -9.22
CA PRO A 246 -19.86 10.84 -8.66
C PRO A 246 -20.38 12.16 -9.26
N THR A 247 -19.53 12.94 -9.94
CA THR A 247 -19.91 14.17 -10.66
C THR A 247 -20.31 13.91 -12.12
N GLY A 248 -20.29 12.64 -12.57
CA GLY A 248 -20.69 12.23 -13.91
C GLY A 248 -19.58 12.36 -14.96
N THR A 249 -18.34 12.65 -14.57
CA THR A 249 -17.19 12.82 -15.48
C THR A 249 -16.23 11.62 -15.42
N ALA A 250 -15.37 11.48 -16.43
CA ALA A 250 -14.26 10.52 -16.35
C ALA A 250 -13.18 11.04 -15.39
N GLY A 251 -12.72 10.19 -14.47
CA GLY A 251 -11.65 10.50 -13.51
C GLY A 251 -10.67 9.34 -13.32
N ARG A 252 -9.63 9.55 -12.51
CA ARG A 252 -8.68 8.51 -12.08
C ARG A 252 -9.42 7.46 -11.25
N GLY A 253 -9.42 6.20 -11.72
CA GLY A 253 -10.01 5.08 -10.99
C GLY A 253 -9.10 4.60 -9.87
N VAL A 254 -9.62 4.33 -8.68
CA VAL A 254 -8.90 3.84 -7.48
C VAL A 254 -9.55 2.54 -7.00
N PRO A 255 -8.80 1.54 -6.50
CA PRO A 255 -7.32 1.46 -6.46
C PRO A 255 -6.73 0.96 -7.79
N ASP A 256 -5.40 0.82 -7.85
CA ASP A 256 -4.71 0.21 -9.00
C ASP A 256 -4.58 -1.30 -8.84
N VAL A 257 -4.25 -1.74 -7.62
CA VAL A 257 -4.01 -3.12 -7.22
C VAL A 257 -4.59 -3.34 -5.82
N ALA A 258 -4.59 -4.58 -5.34
CA ALA A 258 -5.04 -4.91 -3.99
C ALA A 258 -4.17 -5.99 -3.34
N GLY A 259 -4.43 -6.25 -2.06
CA GLY A 259 -3.82 -7.31 -1.25
C GLY A 259 -4.69 -7.58 -0.03
N ASP A 260 -4.28 -8.48 0.86
CA ASP A 260 -5.08 -8.81 2.04
C ASP A 260 -5.11 -7.61 2.99
N ALA A 261 -6.29 -7.27 3.48
CA ALA A 261 -6.56 -6.11 4.33
C ALA A 261 -7.69 -6.35 5.34
N ASP A 262 -8.40 -7.47 5.28
CA ASP A 262 -9.49 -7.74 6.21
C ASP A 262 -8.92 -8.07 7.61
N PRO A 263 -9.24 -7.32 8.69
CA PRO A 263 -8.78 -7.65 10.03
C PRO A 263 -9.19 -9.05 10.53
N ALA A 264 -10.23 -9.65 9.96
CA ALA A 264 -10.64 -11.02 10.24
C ALA A 264 -9.72 -12.08 9.62
N THR A 265 -8.86 -11.69 8.67
CA THR A 265 -7.80 -12.50 8.06
C THR A 265 -6.43 -11.81 8.17
N GLY A 266 -6.29 -10.84 9.07
CA GLY A 266 -5.21 -9.85 9.05
C GLY A 266 -3.82 -10.38 9.41
N TYR A 267 -2.88 -9.43 9.47
CA TYR A 267 -1.47 -9.69 9.69
C TYR A 267 -1.17 -9.83 11.18
N ALA A 268 -0.52 -10.93 11.56
CA ALA A 268 0.04 -11.12 12.88
C ALA A 268 1.31 -10.26 13.01
N VAL A 269 1.32 -9.33 13.96
CA VAL A 269 2.36 -8.32 14.19
C VAL A 269 2.65 -8.13 15.68
N VAL A 270 3.70 -7.39 16.04
CA VAL A 270 4.01 -7.02 17.42
C VAL A 270 3.93 -5.49 17.56
N VAL A 271 3.16 -5.01 18.53
CA VAL A 271 3.03 -3.56 18.78
C VAL A 271 3.09 -3.30 20.27
N ASP A 272 3.97 -2.39 20.69
CA ASP A 272 4.20 -2.03 22.10
C ASP A 272 4.38 -3.25 23.01
N GLY A 273 5.14 -4.23 22.52
CA GLY A 273 5.46 -5.49 23.18
C GLY A 273 4.32 -6.52 23.21
N ALA A 274 3.20 -6.27 22.54
CA ALA A 274 2.05 -7.17 22.48
C ALA A 274 1.85 -7.75 21.06
N PRO A 275 1.79 -9.09 20.92
CA PRO A 275 1.30 -9.70 19.69
C PRO A 275 -0.15 -9.28 19.42
N THR A 276 -0.44 -8.84 18.20
CA THR A 276 -1.76 -8.37 17.79
C THR A 276 -2.01 -8.72 16.33
N VAL A 277 -3.26 -8.55 15.88
CA VAL A 277 -3.65 -8.73 14.48
C VAL A 277 -4.13 -7.40 13.93
N ILE A 278 -3.58 -6.98 12.79
CA ILE A 278 -3.95 -5.74 12.13
C ILE A 278 -4.31 -6.01 10.67
N GLY A 279 -5.40 -5.40 10.21
CA GLY A 279 -5.75 -5.31 8.78
C GLY A 279 -5.65 -3.86 8.27
N GLY A 280 -6.52 -3.49 7.34
CA GLY A 280 -6.50 -2.21 6.67
C GLY A 280 -5.64 -2.22 5.41
N THR A 281 -5.97 -1.33 4.47
CA THR A 281 -5.16 -1.07 3.27
C THR A 281 -3.77 -0.54 3.61
N SER A 282 -3.61 -0.02 4.83
CA SER A 282 -2.34 0.24 5.50
C SER A 282 -1.33 -0.91 5.37
N ALA A 283 -1.74 -2.17 5.52
CA ALA A 283 -0.81 -3.29 5.37
C ALA A 283 -0.43 -3.59 3.90
N VAL A 284 -1.21 -3.08 2.94
CA VAL A 284 -1.07 -3.42 1.52
C VAL A 284 -0.04 -2.53 0.83
N ALA A 285 0.06 -1.24 1.21
CA ALA A 285 1.11 -0.36 0.70
C ALA A 285 2.55 -0.86 0.99
N PRO A 286 2.92 -1.25 2.23
CA PRO A 286 4.24 -1.82 2.54
C PRO A 286 4.42 -3.23 1.96
N LEU A 287 3.35 -4.02 1.80
CA LEU A 287 3.40 -5.31 1.12
C LEU A 287 3.82 -5.15 -0.35
N TRP A 288 3.19 -4.21 -1.07
CA TRP A 288 3.55 -3.88 -2.44
C TRP A 288 4.93 -3.21 -2.54
N ALA A 289 5.31 -2.40 -1.55
CA ALA A 289 6.66 -1.85 -1.49
C ALA A 289 7.72 -2.95 -1.39
N ALA A 290 7.49 -3.97 -0.56
CA ALA A 290 8.36 -5.14 -0.46
C ALA A 290 8.40 -5.96 -1.76
N LEU A 291 7.27 -6.13 -2.47
CA LEU A 291 7.26 -6.76 -3.79
C LEU A 291 8.16 -6.02 -4.78
N PHE A 292 8.02 -4.69 -4.87
CA PHE A 292 8.85 -3.90 -5.76
C PHE A 292 10.32 -3.89 -5.35
N ALA A 293 10.66 -3.94 -4.06
CA ALA A 293 12.05 -4.09 -3.64
C ALA A 293 12.67 -5.40 -4.16
N ARG A 294 11.93 -6.51 -4.06
CA ARG A 294 12.36 -7.80 -4.62
C ARG A 294 12.48 -7.76 -6.14
N ILE A 295 11.51 -7.14 -6.82
CA ILE A 295 11.53 -6.98 -8.28
C ILE A 295 12.71 -6.11 -8.72
N ASN A 296 12.94 -4.97 -8.08
CA ASN A 296 14.05 -4.07 -8.39
C ASN A 296 15.41 -4.79 -8.28
N GLN A 297 15.63 -5.53 -7.19
CA GLN A 297 16.84 -6.35 -7.04
C GLN A 297 16.97 -7.35 -8.19
N ALA A 298 15.88 -8.02 -8.57
CA ALA A 298 15.88 -9.03 -9.62
C ALA A 298 16.02 -8.46 -11.04
N LEU A 299 15.69 -7.19 -11.26
CA LEU A 299 15.90 -6.44 -12.50
C LEU A 299 17.29 -5.79 -12.55
N GLY A 300 17.89 -5.53 -11.38
CA GLY A 300 19.14 -4.75 -11.26
C GLY A 300 18.93 -3.23 -11.41
N HIS A 301 17.68 -2.76 -11.42
CA HIS A 301 17.31 -1.35 -11.45
C HIS A 301 15.89 -1.14 -10.88
N PRO A 302 15.57 0.08 -10.41
CA PRO A 302 14.21 0.39 -9.96
C PRO A 302 13.18 0.31 -11.09
N VAL A 303 11.97 -0.18 -10.77
CA VAL A 303 10.80 -0.09 -11.66
C VAL A 303 10.36 1.36 -11.83
N GLY A 304 10.39 2.15 -10.75
CA GLY A 304 9.98 3.54 -10.73
C GLY A 304 8.48 3.72 -10.92
N PHE A 305 8.06 4.52 -11.91
CA PHE A 305 6.65 4.79 -12.13
C PHE A 305 5.90 3.56 -12.66
N ALA A 306 5.33 2.78 -11.74
CA ALA A 306 4.74 1.47 -12.03
C ALA A 306 3.42 1.55 -12.82
N ASN A 307 2.62 2.61 -12.66
CA ASN A 307 1.25 2.65 -13.18
C ASN A 307 1.18 2.38 -14.71
N PRO A 308 1.94 3.07 -15.59
CA PRO A 308 1.89 2.76 -17.02
C PRO A 308 2.33 1.35 -17.39
N LEU A 309 3.05 0.64 -16.51
CA LEU A 309 3.50 -0.73 -16.73
C LEU A 309 2.41 -1.75 -16.36
N ILE A 310 1.72 -1.54 -15.22
CA ILE A 310 0.71 -2.48 -14.72
C ILE A 310 -0.58 -2.46 -15.53
N TYR A 311 -0.89 -1.34 -16.20
CA TYR A 311 -2.06 -1.22 -17.08
C TYR A 311 -1.80 -1.75 -18.50
N ARG A 312 -0.65 -2.40 -18.76
CA ARG A 312 -0.40 -3.08 -20.04
C ARG A 312 -1.08 -4.45 -20.05
N PRO A 313 -1.62 -4.91 -21.20
CA PRO A 313 -2.31 -6.21 -21.27
C PRO A 313 -1.49 -7.41 -20.78
N ALA A 314 -0.17 -7.40 -21.03
CA ALA A 314 0.71 -8.48 -20.56
C ALA A 314 0.81 -8.51 -19.02
N THR A 315 0.86 -7.35 -18.38
CA THR A 315 0.92 -7.23 -16.92
C THR A 315 -0.44 -7.47 -16.29
N GLU A 316 -1.54 -7.06 -16.93
CA GLU A 316 -2.89 -7.36 -16.47
C GLU A 316 -3.11 -8.87 -16.23
N ALA A 317 -2.51 -9.71 -17.08
CA ALA A 317 -2.63 -11.15 -16.98
C ALA A 317 -1.93 -11.77 -15.76
N THR A 318 -1.10 -11.01 -15.05
CA THR A 318 -0.34 -11.48 -13.88
C THR A 318 -1.06 -11.18 -12.56
N PHE A 319 -2.31 -10.72 -12.58
CA PHE A 319 -3.09 -10.45 -11.37
C PHE A 319 -4.15 -11.51 -11.13
N HIS A 320 -4.33 -11.90 -9.86
CA HIS A 320 -5.49 -12.65 -9.41
C HIS A 320 -6.69 -11.69 -9.31
N ARG A 321 -7.60 -11.80 -10.28
CA ARG A 321 -8.76 -10.92 -10.39
C ARG A 321 -9.78 -11.21 -9.29
N ILE A 322 -10.14 -10.18 -8.54
CA ILE A 322 -11.18 -10.25 -7.52
C ILE A 322 -12.52 -9.87 -8.15
N VAL A 323 -13.44 -10.83 -8.24
CA VAL A 323 -14.69 -10.69 -9.02
C VAL A 323 -15.96 -10.69 -8.17
N SER A 324 -15.84 -10.74 -6.84
CA SER A 324 -16.98 -10.81 -5.93
C SER A 324 -16.80 -9.94 -4.69
N GLY A 325 -17.89 -9.32 -4.27
CA GLY A 325 -17.94 -8.39 -3.13
C GLY A 325 -18.16 -6.95 -3.57
N SER A 326 -18.25 -6.06 -2.61
CA SER A 326 -18.45 -4.62 -2.79
C SER A 326 -17.73 -3.88 -1.68
N ASN A 327 -17.42 -2.60 -1.87
CA ASN A 327 -16.91 -1.73 -0.80
C ASN A 327 -17.97 -0.75 -0.28
N GLY A 328 -19.25 -1.12 -0.41
CA GLY A 328 -20.40 -0.32 0.03
C GLY A 328 -20.93 0.68 -1.00
N GLY A 329 -20.15 1.04 -2.03
CA GLY A 329 -20.59 1.95 -3.11
C GLY A 329 -20.28 1.44 -4.52
N TYR A 330 -19.23 0.63 -4.68
CA TYR A 330 -18.89 -0.04 -5.94
C TYR A 330 -18.88 -1.56 -5.73
N SER A 331 -19.00 -2.31 -6.83
CA SER A 331 -18.98 -3.78 -6.81
C SER A 331 -17.82 -4.30 -7.64
N ALA A 332 -17.21 -5.39 -7.17
CA ALA A 332 -16.23 -6.13 -7.96
C ALA A 332 -16.88 -6.85 -9.14
N GLY A 333 -16.08 -7.12 -10.16
CA GLY A 333 -16.48 -7.80 -11.38
C GLY A 333 -15.27 -8.14 -12.25
N PRO A 334 -15.47 -8.73 -13.43
CA PRO A 334 -14.36 -9.09 -14.31
C PRO A 334 -13.55 -7.86 -14.75
N GLY A 335 -12.22 -8.02 -14.77
CA GLY A 335 -11.28 -6.94 -15.14
C GLY A 335 -11.05 -5.96 -13.99
N TRP A 336 -10.57 -4.76 -14.34
CA TRP A 336 -10.38 -3.70 -13.35
C TRP A 336 -11.72 -3.30 -12.71
N ASN A 337 -11.73 -3.11 -11.40
CA ASN A 337 -12.91 -2.62 -10.68
C ASN A 337 -12.56 -1.61 -9.58
N ALA A 338 -13.51 -0.75 -9.25
CA ALA A 338 -13.35 0.32 -8.26
C ALA A 338 -13.39 -0.16 -6.79
N CYS A 339 -13.07 -1.44 -6.53
CA CYS A 339 -12.85 -1.98 -5.20
C CYS A 339 -11.41 -2.48 -5.04
N THR A 340 -10.89 -3.20 -6.04
CA THR A 340 -9.61 -3.93 -5.96
C THR A 340 -8.66 -3.66 -7.12
N GLY A 341 -9.02 -2.75 -8.02
CA GLY A 341 -8.24 -2.45 -9.21
C GLY A 341 -8.10 -3.71 -10.07
N TRP A 342 -6.86 -4.08 -10.40
CA TRP A 342 -6.57 -5.34 -11.09
C TRP A 342 -6.63 -6.59 -10.21
N GLY A 343 -6.65 -6.43 -8.89
CA GLY A 343 -6.59 -7.52 -7.90
C GLY A 343 -5.21 -7.67 -7.26
N SER A 344 -4.94 -8.84 -6.69
CA SER A 344 -3.68 -9.17 -6.02
C SER A 344 -2.64 -9.71 -7.02
N PRO A 345 -1.33 -9.62 -6.72
CA PRO A 345 -0.29 -10.03 -7.67
C PRO A 345 -0.09 -11.55 -7.69
N ASP A 346 0.25 -12.06 -8.88
CA ASP A 346 1.27 -13.11 -9.00
C ASP A 346 2.63 -12.42 -9.19
N GLY A 347 3.41 -12.33 -8.11
CA GLY A 347 4.67 -11.59 -8.09
C GLY A 347 5.74 -12.16 -9.02
N ALA A 348 5.75 -13.46 -9.25
CA ALA A 348 6.73 -14.14 -10.10
C ALA A 348 6.43 -13.89 -11.58
N GLU A 349 5.17 -13.99 -11.97
CA GLU A 349 4.72 -13.66 -13.33
C GLU A 349 4.88 -12.16 -13.61
N LEU A 350 4.57 -11.29 -12.64
CA LEU A 350 4.82 -9.86 -12.75
C LEU A 350 6.30 -9.57 -13.03
N LEU A 351 7.22 -10.17 -12.28
CA LEU A 351 8.65 -10.06 -12.53
C LEU A 351 9.04 -10.57 -13.93
N ALA A 352 8.48 -11.70 -14.35
CA ALA A 352 8.76 -12.29 -15.66
C ALA A 352 8.35 -11.35 -16.80
N VAL A 353 7.17 -10.72 -16.70
CA VAL A 353 6.68 -9.73 -17.67
C VAL A 353 7.54 -8.47 -17.66
N LEU A 354 7.96 -7.97 -16.50
CA LEU A 354 8.80 -6.78 -16.39
C LEU A 354 10.23 -6.99 -16.91
N ARG A 355 10.73 -8.23 -16.90
CA ARG A 355 12.01 -8.61 -17.53
C ARG A 355 11.94 -8.67 -19.05
N ALA A 356 10.76 -8.91 -19.61
CA ALA A 356 10.62 -9.01 -21.05
C ALA A 356 10.90 -7.65 -21.70
N PRO A 357 11.63 -7.59 -22.82
CA PRO A 357 11.78 -6.35 -23.57
C PRO A 357 10.41 -5.78 -23.88
N ALA A 358 10.22 -4.46 -23.70
CA ALA A 358 8.99 -3.82 -24.13
C ALA A 358 8.74 -4.18 -25.61
N PRO A 359 7.53 -4.64 -25.98
CA PRO A 359 7.25 -5.01 -27.35
C PRO A 359 7.58 -3.83 -28.26
N THR A 360 8.44 -4.06 -29.25
CA THR A 360 8.76 -3.07 -30.27
C THR A 360 7.48 -2.75 -31.02
N THR A 361 6.93 -1.56 -30.79
CA THR A 361 5.78 -1.01 -31.53
C THR A 361 6.18 -0.67 -32.95
#